data_AF-A0A9Q3PZ24-F1
#
_entry.id   AF-A0A9Q3PZ24-F1
#
_cell.length_a   1.000
_cell.length_b   1.000
_cell.length_c   1.000
_cell.angle_alpha   90.00
_cell.angle_beta   90.00
_cell.angle_gamma   90.00
#
_symmetry.space_group_name_H-M   'P 1'
#
loop_
_entity.id
_entity.type
_entity.pdbx_description
1 polymer ?
#
loop_
_entity_poly.entity_id
_entity_poly.type
_entity_poly.pdbx_seq_one_letter_code
_entity_poly.pdbx_strand_id
1 'polypeptide(L)'
;MLYKERHHAKRCMQDFFKCSRERWYKSHKSPYFKVGSLVLVSSLNFNNIKGPKKLQDSFAGPFMIRALHGPNAVQLELTGELMNKYPAFPVSLIRPYSSSDKELSPLRNKPSLKIPPLEEREENKIVKVVKEMKTRNKKEMEYLVMYRNPTQED
;
A
#
# COMPACT_ATOMS: atom_id res chain seq x y z
N MET A 1 -36.38 29.07 -33.29
CA MET A 1 -36.11 29.20 -31.85
C MET A 1 -34.98 28.26 -31.37
N LEU A 2 -34.93 27.01 -31.85
CA LEU A 2 -33.91 25.99 -31.50
C LEU A 2 -32.42 26.40 -31.60
N TYR A 3 -32.06 27.30 -32.51
CA TYR A 3 -30.66 27.73 -32.67
C TYR A 3 -30.13 28.52 -31.46
N LYS A 4 -30.97 29.39 -30.87
CA LYS A 4 -30.60 30.20 -29.70
C LYS A 4 -30.40 29.31 -28.46
N GLU A 5 -31.28 28.34 -28.28
CA GLU A 5 -31.22 27.37 -27.17
C GLU A 5 -29.97 26.48 -27.25
N ARG A 6 -29.62 25.98 -28.45
CA ARG A 6 -28.39 25.21 -28.66
C ARG A 6 -27.13 26.01 -28.37
N HIS A 7 -27.09 27.27 -28.80
CA HIS A 7 -25.97 28.17 -28.48
C HIS A 7 -25.87 28.47 -27.00
N HIS A 8 -26.99 28.70 -26.33
CA HIS A 8 -27.03 28.89 -24.88
C HIS A 8 -26.51 27.66 -24.13
N ALA A 9 -27.00 26.47 -24.47
CA ALA A 9 -26.52 25.22 -23.88
C ALA A 9 -25.01 25.02 -24.10
N LYS A 10 -24.50 25.31 -25.31
CA LYS A 10 -23.07 25.23 -25.62
C LYS A 10 -22.25 26.20 -24.77
N ARG A 11 -22.72 27.43 -24.56
CA ARG A 11 -22.09 28.42 -23.68
C ARG A 11 -22.06 27.93 -22.23
N CYS A 12 -23.19 27.47 -21.70
CA CYS A 12 -23.25 26.93 -20.33
C CYS A 12 -22.26 25.78 -20.12
N MET A 13 -22.11 24.87 -21.10
CA MET A 13 -21.11 23.81 -21.02
C MET A 13 -19.68 24.37 -21.02
N GLN A 14 -19.37 25.31 -21.91
CA GLN A 14 -18.04 25.94 -21.97
C GLN A 14 -17.69 26.69 -20.68
N ASP A 15 -18.65 27.43 -20.13
CA ASP A 15 -18.49 28.17 -18.88
C ASP A 15 -18.25 27.21 -17.71
N PHE A 16 -19.01 26.11 -17.65
CA PHE A 16 -18.80 25.06 -16.65
C PHE A 16 -17.39 24.45 -16.73
N PHE A 17 -16.94 24.07 -17.94
CA PHE A 17 -15.59 23.52 -18.13
C PHE A 17 -14.50 24.54 -17.75
N LYS A 18 -14.71 25.82 -18.06
CA LYS A 18 -13.80 26.90 -17.70
C LYS A 18 -13.71 27.08 -16.19
N CYS A 19 -14.84 27.20 -15.49
CA CYS A 19 -14.90 27.31 -14.04
C CYS A 19 -14.25 26.09 -13.34
N SER A 20 -14.51 24.88 -13.83
CA SER A 20 -13.91 23.64 -13.30
C SER A 20 -12.39 23.65 -13.46
N ARG A 21 -11.90 24.01 -14.64
CA ARG A 21 -10.47 24.15 -14.95
C ARG A 21 -9.78 25.19 -14.07
N GLU A 22 -10.37 26.38 -13.92
CA GLU A 22 -9.83 27.45 -13.07
C GLU A 22 -9.76 27.04 -11.60
N ARG A 23 -10.81 26.39 -11.09
CA ARG A 23 -10.83 25.86 -9.71
C ARG A 23 -9.73 24.82 -9.52
N TRP A 24 -9.52 23.94 -10.50
CA TRP A 24 -8.46 22.96 -10.48
C TRP A 24 -7.09 23.63 -10.43
N TYR A 25 -6.79 24.56 -11.34
CA TYR A 25 -5.50 25.26 -11.38
C TYR A 25 -5.19 26.07 -10.12
N LYS A 26 -6.21 26.66 -9.47
CA LYS A 26 -6.02 27.40 -8.21
C LYS A 26 -5.57 26.51 -7.06
N SER A 27 -6.08 25.28 -7.00
CA SER A 27 -5.82 24.34 -5.89
C SER A 27 -4.65 23.39 -6.16
N HIS A 28 -4.49 22.95 -7.41
CA HIS A 28 -3.51 21.93 -7.78
C HIS A 28 -2.14 22.55 -8.03
N LYS A 29 -1.25 22.39 -7.05
CA LYS A 29 0.17 22.63 -7.22
C LYS A 29 0.85 21.31 -7.56
N SER A 30 1.54 21.25 -8.70
CA SER A 30 2.34 20.08 -9.03
C SER A 30 3.49 19.96 -8.01
N PRO A 31 3.64 18.83 -7.31
CA PRO A 31 4.75 18.66 -6.40
C PRO A 31 6.06 18.64 -7.19
N TYR A 32 7.04 19.41 -6.73
CA TYR A 32 8.37 19.41 -7.33
C TYR A 32 9.21 18.26 -6.74
N PHE A 33 9.67 17.35 -7.59
CA PHE A 33 10.49 16.22 -7.19
C PHE A 33 11.94 16.43 -7.57
N LYS A 34 12.85 16.00 -6.71
CA LYS A 34 14.30 15.99 -6.96
C LYS A 34 14.81 14.56 -6.92
N VAL A 35 15.81 14.26 -7.75
CA VAL A 35 16.56 13.01 -7.64
C VAL A 35 17.15 12.90 -6.23
N GLY A 36 17.03 11.74 -5.61
CA GLY A 36 17.44 11.48 -4.22
C GLY A 36 16.39 11.82 -3.15
N SER A 37 15.29 12.47 -3.49
CA SER A 37 14.19 12.69 -2.53
C SER A 37 13.43 11.40 -2.23
N LEU A 38 12.91 11.29 -1.01
CA LEU A 38 12.08 10.18 -0.58
C LEU A 38 10.61 10.45 -0.92
N VAL A 39 9.93 9.43 -1.41
CA VAL A 39 8.54 9.52 -1.82
C VAL A 39 7.74 8.28 -1.45
N LEU A 40 6.45 8.45 -1.26
CA LEU A 40 5.47 7.40 -1.04
C LEU A 40 4.75 7.05 -2.35
N VAL A 41 4.50 5.77 -2.60
CA VAL A 41 3.78 5.30 -3.80
C VAL A 41 2.39 4.81 -3.42
N SER A 42 1.37 5.22 -4.16
CA SER A 42 -0.03 4.85 -3.94
C SER A 42 -0.25 3.34 -4.05
N SER A 43 -0.92 2.75 -3.05
CA SER A 43 -1.19 1.31 -3.01
C SER A 43 -2.33 0.86 -3.94
N LEU A 44 -3.08 1.80 -4.51
CA LEU A 44 -4.35 1.57 -5.22
C LEU A 44 -4.29 0.49 -6.32
N ASN A 45 -3.16 0.41 -7.04
CA ASN A 45 -3.00 -0.48 -8.19
C ASN A 45 -2.15 -1.73 -7.89
N PHE A 46 -1.77 -1.96 -6.63
CA PHE A 46 -0.96 -3.12 -6.27
C PHE A 46 -1.82 -4.24 -5.68
N ASN A 47 -1.83 -5.38 -6.37
CA ASN A 47 -2.47 -6.60 -5.88
C ASN A 47 -1.52 -7.50 -5.07
N ASN A 48 -0.23 -7.16 -5.04
CA ASN A 48 0.82 -7.99 -4.45
C ASN A 48 1.15 -7.62 -2.99
N ILE A 49 0.50 -6.59 -2.45
CA ILE A 49 0.66 -6.20 -1.06
C ILE A 49 -0.09 -7.22 -0.20
N LYS A 50 0.58 -7.81 0.79
CA LYS A 50 -0.04 -8.81 1.66
C LYS A 50 -1.15 -8.20 2.53
N GLY A 51 -2.20 -8.97 2.78
CA GLY A 51 -3.29 -8.61 3.70
C GLY A 51 -4.59 -8.16 3.02
N PRO A 52 -5.67 -7.93 3.79
CA PRO A 52 -6.96 -7.52 3.25
C PRO A 52 -6.93 -6.05 2.81
N LYS A 53 -7.49 -5.73 1.63
CA LYS A 53 -7.50 -4.37 1.05
C LYS A 53 -7.95 -3.26 1.99
N LYS A 54 -8.83 -3.56 2.95
CA LYS A 54 -9.34 -2.58 3.94
C LYS A 54 -8.33 -2.20 5.02
N LEU A 55 -7.38 -3.07 5.33
CA LEU A 55 -6.32 -2.84 6.33
C LEU A 55 -4.98 -2.45 5.69
N GLN A 56 -4.91 -2.41 4.36
CA GLN A 56 -3.71 -1.99 3.67
C GLN A 56 -3.56 -0.47 3.74
N ASP A 57 -2.32 -0.03 3.96
CA ASP A 57 -2.00 1.39 3.88
C ASP A 57 -2.25 1.90 2.46
N SER A 58 -2.85 3.09 2.34
CA SER A 58 -3.10 3.74 1.05
C SER A 58 -1.82 4.09 0.27
N PHE A 59 -0.68 4.11 0.95
CA PHE A 59 0.62 4.42 0.39
C PHE A 59 1.67 3.47 0.94
N ALA A 60 2.46 2.87 0.06
CA ALA A 60 3.58 2.02 0.40
C ALA A 60 4.87 2.83 0.41
N GLY A 61 5.68 2.60 1.46
CA GLY A 61 7.13 2.82 1.56
C GLY A 61 7.67 4.23 1.26
N PRO A 62 8.68 4.71 1.99
CA PRO A 62 9.55 5.75 1.43
C PRO A 62 10.50 5.09 0.42
N PHE A 63 10.37 5.44 -0.85
CA PHE A 63 11.27 5.04 -1.93
C PHE A 63 12.10 6.23 -2.40
N MET A 64 13.35 5.99 -2.78
CA MET A 64 14.21 7.05 -3.33
C MET A 64 13.95 7.24 -4.82
N ILE A 65 13.92 8.50 -5.25
CA ILE A 65 13.90 8.85 -6.67
C ILE A 65 15.28 8.63 -7.28
N ARG A 66 15.38 7.71 -8.23
CA ARG A 66 16.60 7.44 -9.00
C ARG A 66 16.76 8.39 -10.19
N ALA A 67 15.68 8.65 -10.92
CA ALA A 67 15.70 9.51 -12.10
C ALA A 67 14.32 10.15 -12.35
N LEU A 68 14.30 11.28 -13.04
CA LEU A 68 13.08 11.95 -13.48
C LEU A 68 12.93 11.74 -15.00
N HIS A 69 11.82 11.12 -15.41
CA HIS A 69 11.46 10.93 -16.80
C HIS A 69 10.50 12.06 -17.22
N GLY A 70 11.08 13.23 -17.49
CA GLY A 70 10.32 14.44 -17.79
C GLY A 70 9.49 14.95 -16.59
N PRO A 71 8.46 15.77 -16.85
CA PRO A 71 7.66 16.38 -15.77
C PRO A 71 6.63 15.44 -15.15
N ASN A 72 6.30 14.33 -15.83
CA ASN A 72 5.13 13.51 -15.50
C ASN A 72 5.48 12.15 -14.88
N ALA A 73 6.71 11.67 -15.03
CA ALA A 73 7.10 10.33 -14.57
C ALA A 73 8.41 10.36 -13.80
N VAL A 74 8.50 9.47 -12.81
CA VAL A 74 9.61 9.37 -11.87
C VAL A 74 10.01 7.90 -11.77
N GLN A 75 11.30 7.62 -11.86
CA GLN A 75 11.85 6.30 -11.62
C GLN A 75 12.29 6.16 -10.17
N LEU A 76 11.77 5.13 -9.51
CA LEU A 76 12.02 4.86 -8.09
C LEU A 76 12.91 3.64 -7.90
N GLU A 77 13.62 3.64 -6.79
CA GLU A 77 14.30 2.45 -6.28
C GLU A 77 13.35 1.69 -5.36
N LEU A 78 12.71 0.65 -5.91
CA LEU A 78 11.72 -0.17 -5.20
C LEU A 78 12.40 -1.26 -4.37
N THR A 79 11.87 -1.51 -3.18
CA THR A 79 12.34 -2.53 -2.24
C THR A 79 11.19 -3.43 -1.77
N GLY A 80 11.51 -4.61 -1.22
CA GLY A 80 10.54 -5.53 -0.64
C GLY A 80 9.55 -6.11 -1.66
N GLU A 81 8.26 -6.09 -1.33
CA GLU A 81 7.16 -6.69 -2.14
C GLU A 81 7.01 -6.07 -3.53
N LEU A 82 7.62 -4.90 -3.75
CA LEU A 82 7.50 -4.09 -4.96
C LEU A 82 8.72 -4.21 -5.89
N MET A 83 9.78 -4.94 -5.52
CA MET A 83 10.98 -5.12 -6.35
C MET A 83 10.69 -5.66 -7.76
N ASN A 84 9.70 -6.55 -7.88
CA ASN A 84 9.35 -7.16 -9.16
C ASN A 84 8.43 -6.28 -10.04
N LYS A 85 8.08 -5.06 -9.59
CA LYS A 85 7.25 -4.14 -10.37
C LYS A 85 8.12 -3.17 -11.17
N TYR A 86 7.56 -2.66 -12.26
CA TYR A 86 8.22 -1.66 -13.07
C TYR A 86 8.43 -0.38 -12.25
N PRO A 87 9.67 0.16 -12.17
CA PRO A 87 10.02 1.21 -11.22
C PRO A 87 9.60 2.63 -11.64
N ALA A 88 9.03 2.83 -12.83
CA ALA A 88 8.60 4.16 -13.26
C ALA A 88 7.12 4.39 -12.94
N PHE A 89 6.87 5.46 -12.18
CA PHE A 89 5.54 5.84 -11.72
C PHE A 89 5.18 7.25 -12.20
N PRO A 90 3.92 7.50 -12.54
CA PRO A 90 3.45 8.85 -12.79
C PRO A 90 3.42 9.66 -11.49
N VAL A 91 3.70 10.95 -11.60
CA VAL A 91 3.71 11.90 -10.48
C VAL A 91 2.40 11.91 -9.69
N SER A 92 1.27 11.62 -10.34
CA SER A 92 -0.06 11.55 -9.70
C SER A 92 -0.20 10.42 -8.66
N LEU A 93 0.59 9.36 -8.80
CA LEU A 93 0.57 8.21 -7.88
C LEU A 93 1.63 8.30 -6.79
N ILE A 94 2.37 9.41 -6.74
CA ILE A 94 3.48 9.61 -5.84
C ILE A 94 3.15 10.77 -4.90
N ARG A 95 3.56 10.65 -3.63
CA ARG A 95 3.50 11.76 -2.66
C ARG A 95 4.89 12.01 -2.07
N PRO A 96 5.27 13.26 -1.81
CA PRO A 96 6.50 13.55 -1.09
C PRO A 96 6.45 12.91 0.31
N TYR A 97 7.53 12.24 0.71
CA TYR A 97 7.64 11.69 2.05
C TYR A 97 7.99 12.82 3.02
N SER A 98 7.19 12.98 4.08
CA SER A 98 7.51 13.88 5.19
C SER A 98 7.94 13.02 6.38
N SER A 99 9.21 13.12 6.75
CA SER A 99 9.70 12.54 8.01
C SER A 99 9.02 13.26 9.16
N SER A 100 8.35 12.53 10.05
CA SER A 100 7.84 13.14 11.28
C SER A 100 9.01 13.53 12.16
N ASP A 101 9.17 14.83 12.41
CA ASP A 101 10.10 15.31 13.42
C ASP A 101 9.73 14.73 14.78
N LYS A 102 10.68 14.02 15.39
CA LYS A 102 10.48 13.34 16.68
C LYS A 102 10.12 14.34 17.79
N GLU A 103 10.56 15.59 17.66
CA GLU A 103 10.28 16.66 18.63
C GLU A 103 8.84 17.18 18.54
N LEU A 104 8.28 17.27 17.33
CA LEU A 104 6.91 17.77 17.10
C LEU A 104 5.84 16.70 17.35
N SER A 105 6.21 15.42 17.44
CA SER A 105 5.26 14.31 17.55
C SER A 105 5.74 13.20 18.51
N PRO A 106 5.97 13.51 19.81
CA PRO A 106 6.48 12.53 20.77
C PRO A 106 5.53 11.33 20.98
N LEU A 107 4.22 11.53 20.83
CA LEU A 107 3.19 10.49 20.98
C LEU A 107 3.15 9.47 19.82
N ARG A 108 3.83 9.73 18.70
CA ARG A 108 3.85 8.83 17.53
C ARG A 108 4.91 7.73 17.66
N ASN A 109 5.82 7.85 18.62
CA ASN A 109 6.71 6.76 18.99
C ASN A 109 5.84 5.60 19.47
N LYS A 110 5.77 4.53 18.67
CA LYS A 110 5.04 3.33 19.09
C LYS A 110 5.61 2.91 20.45
N PRO A 111 4.80 2.85 21.52
CA PRO A 111 5.29 2.32 22.78
C PRO A 111 5.80 0.91 22.49
N SER A 112 7.00 0.58 22.98
CA SER A 112 7.51 -0.78 22.90
C SER A 112 6.46 -1.69 23.53
N LEU A 113 5.73 -2.45 22.72
CA LEU A 113 4.80 -3.44 23.23
C LEU A 113 5.66 -4.46 23.98
N LYS A 114 5.60 -4.40 25.32
CA LYS A 114 6.13 -5.48 26.15
C LYS A 114 5.20 -6.66 25.87
N ILE A 115 5.63 -7.55 24.99
CA ILE A 115 4.93 -8.81 24.75
C ILE A 115 4.96 -9.51 26.11
N PRO A 116 3.80 -9.80 26.73
CA PRO A 116 3.79 -10.55 27.97
C PRO A 116 4.53 -11.88 27.72
N PRO A 117 5.27 -12.41 28.70
CA PRO A 117 5.90 -13.71 28.58
C PRO A 117 4.86 -14.70 28.06
N LEU A 118 5.12 -15.29 26.90
CA LEU A 118 4.27 -16.35 26.37
C LEU A 118 4.42 -17.49 27.38
N GLU A 119 3.38 -17.74 28.18
CA GLU A 119 3.32 -18.95 28.99
C GLU A 119 3.65 -20.12 28.07
N GLU A 120 4.64 -20.94 28.45
CA GLU A 120 4.97 -22.17 27.75
C GLU A 120 3.73 -23.04 27.77
N ARG A 121 2.86 -22.88 26.77
CA ARG A 121 1.78 -23.81 26.51
C ARG A 121 2.45 -25.14 26.30
N GLU A 122 2.12 -26.11 27.16
CA GLU A 122 2.58 -27.48 27.00
C GLU A 122 2.47 -27.86 25.52
N GLU A 123 3.58 -28.28 24.93
CA GLU A 123 3.62 -28.65 23.53
C GLU A 123 2.50 -29.66 23.27
N ASN A 124 1.57 -29.33 22.35
CA ASN A 124 0.43 -30.18 22.06
C ASN A 124 0.94 -31.56 21.63
N LYS A 125 0.85 -32.54 22.52
CA LYS A 125 1.29 -33.91 22.23
C LYS A 125 0.45 -34.47 21.09
N ILE A 126 1.15 -34.91 20.05
CA ILE A 126 0.57 -35.60 18.91
C ILE A 126 -0.05 -36.91 19.42
N VAL A 127 -1.36 -37.10 19.21
CA VAL A 127 -2.06 -38.32 19.63
C VAL A 127 -1.94 -39.40 18.55
N LYS A 128 -2.15 -39.00 17.29
CA LYS A 128 -2.21 -39.96 16.18
C LYS A 128 -1.89 -39.31 14.84
N VAL A 129 -1.09 -39.98 14.03
CA VAL A 129 -0.94 -39.66 12.60
C VAL A 129 -2.08 -40.33 11.83
N VAL A 130 -2.88 -39.53 11.13
CA VAL A 130 -4.08 -39.97 10.42
C VAL A 130 -3.78 -40.35 8.98
N LYS A 131 -2.89 -39.59 8.32
CA LYS A 131 -2.60 -39.79 6.90
C LYS A 131 -1.20 -39.30 6.55
N GLU A 132 -0.54 -40.05 5.68
CA GLU A 132 0.76 -39.69 5.11
C GLU A 132 0.60 -39.45 3.61
N MET A 133 1.22 -38.39 3.08
CA MET A 133 1.16 -38.03 1.67
C MET A 133 2.53 -37.65 1.15
N LYS A 134 2.90 -38.18 -0.02
CA LYS A 134 4.07 -37.75 -0.79
C LYS A 134 3.66 -36.72 -1.82
N THR A 135 4.18 -35.51 -1.72
CA THR A 135 3.91 -34.45 -2.68
C THR A 135 4.75 -34.68 -3.95
N ARG A 136 4.13 -34.71 -5.13
CA ARG A 136 4.82 -35.07 -6.40
C ARG A 136 6.01 -34.16 -6.76
N ASN A 137 6.03 -32.92 -6.26
CA ASN A 137 7.00 -31.88 -6.61
C ASN A 137 8.03 -31.56 -5.50
N LYS A 138 7.88 -32.11 -4.29
CA LYS A 138 8.83 -31.92 -3.19
C LYS A 138 9.24 -33.29 -2.66
N LYS A 139 10.52 -33.44 -2.31
CA LYS A 139 11.07 -34.68 -1.73
C LYS A 139 10.65 -34.90 -0.26
N GLU A 140 9.74 -34.08 0.25
CA GLU A 140 9.32 -34.02 1.64
C GLU A 140 8.00 -34.78 1.83
N MET A 141 7.91 -35.50 2.96
CA MET A 141 6.72 -36.24 3.38
C MET A 141 5.81 -35.30 4.19
N GLU A 142 4.52 -35.25 3.85
CA GLU A 142 3.53 -34.47 4.59
C GLU A 142 2.65 -35.40 5.43
N TYR A 143 2.38 -35.00 6.67
CA TYR A 143 1.60 -35.77 7.65
C TYR A 143 0.37 -34.98 8.11
N LEU A 144 -0.80 -35.62 8.04
CA LEU A 144 -2.01 -35.15 8.70
C LEU A 144 -2.04 -35.75 10.10
N VAL A 145 -2.01 -34.89 11.12
CA VAL A 145 -1.85 -35.29 12.52
C VAL A 145 -3.01 -34.78 13.36
N MET A 146 -3.49 -35.62 14.28
CA MET A 146 -4.51 -35.27 15.26
C MET A 146 -3.83 -34.90 16.59
N TYR A 147 -4.11 -33.68 17.05
CA TYR A 147 -3.64 -33.16 18.33
C TYR A 147 -4.65 -33.45 19.44
N ARG A 148 -4.15 -33.60 20.68
CA ARG A 148 -5.01 -33.58 21.86
C ARG A 148 -5.38 -32.13 22.16
N ASN A 149 -6.67 -31.82 22.28
CA ASN A 149 -7.05 -30.52 22.81
C ASN A 149 -6.64 -30.48 24.29
N PRO A 150 -5.98 -29.40 24.76
CA PRO A 150 -5.78 -29.22 26.19
C PRO A 150 -7.16 -29.13 26.84
N THR A 151 -7.41 -29.99 27.81
CA THR A 151 -8.58 -29.89 28.68
C THR A 151 -8.50 -28.52 29.36
N GLN A 152 -9.47 -27.63 29.13
CA GLN A 152 -9.63 -26.47 30.00
C GLN A 152 -10.04 -27.04 31.36
N GLU A 153 -9.17 -26.91 32.37
CA GLU A 153 -9.58 -27.06 33.77
C GLU A 153 -10.50 -25.88 34.12
N ASP A 154 -11.63 -26.19 34.75
CA ASP A 154 -12.67 -25.24 35.20
C ASP A 154 -12.20 -24.28 36.31
#